data_AF-A0A4Z0NVP0-F1
#
_entry.id   AF-A0A4Z0NVP0-F1
#
_cell.length_a   1.000
_cell.length_b   1.000
_cell.length_c   1.000
_cell.angle_alpha   90.00
_cell.angle_beta   90.00
_cell.angle_gamma   90.00
#
_symmetry.space_group_name_H-M   'P 1'
#
loop_
_entity.id
_entity.type
_entity.pdbx_description
1 polymer ?
#
loop_
_entity_poly.entity_id
_entity_poly.type
_entity_poly.pdbx_seq_one_letter_code
_entity_poly.pdbx_strand_id
1 'polypeptide(L)'
;MVGRLRRSSARPSPRRDVRPPLMPVPPLFHGRPANDLLIGAAIGLGMTARASVQGGADFLLVLNAGRLRVMGAASIAALFPIREANGFTDAFARGEILGRVSVPVFFGAAAFDPRLDIPALVARLAKAGYAGIANFPTAIHFEGRFRATLEAAGLGYAREIALLRAARAAGLASFGYAKTREEIEALLSAEVDILCLNFGWNAGGSLGIPGVPLDEAADRARRVFQWVRQARPGTICVVEGGPIVDSAGMIRVCDEAKADGYVGGSTLDRLPLEMSVMQTASAFKTASLLRPARDEAQREHARITALAGLVGQSEAVARMVERIARLVATDLAVLVRGEPGSGRTTVARAVHVASRRTGPFFVLDAADPEIGETLFGDGAGRPGALDAADGTVVVEAIGQLPPVLQERLARVVEQAIVGRFGREERRGARLVVTATDQAGIVPALLARIEAGQVDVPPLRDRPEDIPLLARAMLRGLTRREGRQAPATIEPAVYRLLMTRDWPGNLRELRSFLARAAAESPDGTIRSESVARLGQAPAEPRPGPVADERAWIVDALRRNRFRRAETAAFLGLSRKTLYNKMRRYGLTE
;
A
#
# COMPACT_ATOMS: atom_id res chain seq x y z
N MET A 1 -7.00 14.64 106.99
CA MET A 1 -5.89 14.05 106.20
C MET A 1 -6.33 13.98 104.75
N VAL A 2 -5.60 14.66 103.85
CA VAL A 2 -5.57 14.54 102.36
C VAL A 2 -6.91 14.84 101.63
N GLY A 3 -7.05 15.81 100.71
CA GLY A 3 -6.11 16.64 99.95
C GLY A 3 -6.71 16.84 98.54
N ARG A 4 -7.21 18.05 98.24
CA ARG A 4 -7.74 18.43 96.91
C ARG A 4 -6.62 18.37 95.86
N LEU A 5 -6.93 17.85 94.66
CA LEU A 5 -6.14 18.12 93.45
C LEU A 5 -7.05 18.47 92.27
N ARG A 6 -6.96 19.73 91.85
CA ARG A 6 -7.44 20.28 90.58
C ARG A 6 -6.59 19.75 89.41
N ARG A 7 -7.19 19.47 88.26
CA ARG A 7 -6.56 19.50 86.93
C ARG A 7 -7.57 20.17 85.98
N SER A 8 -7.48 21.48 85.74
CA SER A 8 -6.67 22.15 84.71
C SER A 8 -7.00 21.68 83.29
N SER A 9 -7.82 22.48 82.62
CA SER A 9 -8.15 22.44 81.19
C SER A 9 -6.99 23.00 80.36
N ALA A 10 -6.43 22.20 79.45
CA ALA A 10 -5.56 22.68 78.39
C ALA A 10 -6.10 22.18 77.03
N ARG A 11 -6.54 23.11 76.18
CA ARG A 11 -6.89 22.84 74.78
C ARG A 11 -5.61 22.46 74.01
N PRO A 12 -5.63 21.44 73.14
CA PRO A 12 -4.49 21.15 72.28
C PRO A 12 -4.37 22.24 71.19
N SER A 13 -3.16 22.74 70.99
CA SER A 13 -2.83 23.65 69.88
C SER A 13 -2.89 22.89 68.53
N PRO A 14 -3.25 23.56 67.43
CA PRO A 14 -3.26 22.92 66.12
C PRO A 14 -1.81 22.68 65.69
N ARG A 15 -1.40 21.41 65.65
CA ARG A 15 -0.16 21.01 65.00
C ARG A 15 -0.26 21.43 63.53
N ARG A 16 0.65 22.30 63.09
CA ARG A 16 0.89 22.54 61.67
C ARG A 16 1.19 21.19 61.02
N ASP A 17 0.35 20.78 60.09
CA ASP A 17 0.59 19.65 59.19
C ASP A 17 1.81 19.97 58.33
N VAL A 18 2.99 19.64 58.84
CA VAL A 18 4.21 19.62 58.04
C VAL A 18 4.14 18.32 57.25
N ARG A 19 3.62 18.41 56.00
CA ARG A 19 3.68 17.30 55.05
C ARG A 19 5.15 16.86 54.94
N PRO A 20 5.46 15.55 55.03
CA PRO A 20 6.81 15.09 54.80
C PRO A 20 7.28 15.54 53.41
N PRO A 21 8.56 15.91 53.24
CA PRO A 21 9.09 16.22 51.91
C PRO A 21 8.84 15.01 50.99
N LEU A 22 8.31 15.31 49.80
CA LEU A 22 8.10 14.33 48.73
C LEU A 22 9.41 13.54 48.54
N MET A 23 9.34 12.20 48.56
CA MET A 23 10.51 11.40 48.19
C MET A 23 10.91 11.75 46.74
N PRO A 24 12.21 11.96 46.45
CA PRO A 24 12.65 12.17 45.09
C PRO A 24 12.32 10.94 44.25
N VAL A 25 11.62 11.15 43.14
CA VAL A 25 11.41 10.12 42.10
C VAL A 25 12.80 9.62 41.69
N PRO A 26 13.02 8.31 41.50
CA PRO A 26 14.30 7.80 41.03
C PRO A 26 14.75 8.59 39.80
N PRO A 27 16.04 8.96 39.72
CA PRO A 27 16.55 9.75 38.63
C PRO A 27 16.25 9.09 37.26
N LEU A 28 15.20 9.53 36.57
CA LEU A 28 14.80 8.99 35.27
C LEU A 28 15.94 9.20 34.28
N PHE A 29 16.45 8.11 33.72
CA PHE A 29 17.43 8.11 32.64
C PHE A 29 18.80 8.76 32.95
N HIS A 30 19.22 8.78 34.22
CA HIS A 30 20.54 9.29 34.61
C HIS A 30 21.69 8.43 34.09
N GLY A 31 22.83 9.09 33.81
CA GLY A 31 24.05 8.43 33.31
C GLY A 31 24.12 8.30 31.79
N ARG A 32 23.20 8.91 31.04
CA ARG A 32 23.26 8.92 29.57
C ARG A 32 24.26 9.93 29.01
N PRO A 33 24.88 9.64 27.86
CA PRO A 33 25.71 10.59 27.14
C PRO A 33 24.92 11.86 26.80
N ALA A 34 25.56 13.02 26.88
CA ALA A 34 24.92 14.31 26.63
C ALA A 34 24.35 14.47 25.19
N ASN A 35 24.72 13.59 24.26
CA ASN A 35 24.30 13.62 22.85
C ASN A 35 23.27 12.54 22.47
N ASP A 36 22.81 11.70 23.41
CA ASP A 36 21.84 10.63 23.11
C ASP A 36 20.40 11.13 23.28
N LEU A 37 19.59 10.98 22.23
CA LEU A 37 18.16 11.28 22.25
C LEU A 37 17.38 10.17 23.00
N LEU A 38 16.42 10.57 23.83
CA LEU A 38 15.40 9.67 24.38
C LEU A 38 14.51 9.10 23.29
N ILE A 39 14.39 7.78 23.23
CA ILE A 39 13.43 7.09 22.37
C ILE A 39 12.37 6.42 23.23
N GLY A 40 11.18 7.03 23.27
CA GLY A 40 9.99 6.41 23.84
C GLY A 40 9.21 5.64 22.80
N ALA A 41 8.74 4.44 23.12
CA ALA A 41 7.89 3.66 22.22
C ALA A 41 6.48 3.50 22.83
N ALA A 42 5.45 4.01 22.14
CA ALA A 42 4.07 3.83 22.56
C ALA A 42 3.46 2.55 21.95
N ILE A 43 3.33 1.50 22.76
CA ILE A 43 3.19 0.11 22.34
C ILE A 43 1.86 -0.53 22.80
N GLY A 44 1.26 -1.34 21.91
CA GLY A 44 0.02 -2.09 22.16
C GLY A 44 0.13 -3.60 22.36
N LEU A 45 1.29 -4.23 22.12
CA LEU A 45 1.47 -5.69 22.22
C LEU A 45 2.74 -6.06 22.98
N GLY A 46 2.72 -7.20 23.68
CA GLY A 46 3.92 -7.76 24.32
C GLY A 46 5.08 -8.04 23.35
N MET A 47 4.79 -8.50 22.13
CA MET A 47 5.83 -8.80 21.15
C MET A 47 6.54 -7.54 20.64
N THR A 48 5.79 -6.46 20.37
CA THR A 48 6.38 -5.20 19.91
C THR A 48 7.10 -4.50 21.06
N ALA A 49 6.62 -4.64 22.30
CA ALA A 49 7.34 -4.13 23.48
C ALA A 49 8.74 -4.73 23.60
N ARG A 50 8.87 -6.06 23.49
CA ARG A 50 10.18 -6.74 23.50
C ARG A 50 11.06 -6.32 22.35
N ALA A 51 10.51 -6.24 21.14
CA ALA A 51 11.24 -5.83 19.95
C ALA A 51 11.75 -4.38 20.06
N SER A 52 10.93 -3.45 20.57
CA SER A 52 11.34 -2.05 20.78
C SER A 52 12.45 -1.92 21.82
N VAL A 53 12.40 -2.70 22.91
CA VAL A 53 13.48 -2.71 23.92
C VAL A 53 14.77 -3.29 23.35
N GLN A 54 14.69 -4.38 22.58
CA GLN A 54 15.86 -4.92 21.88
C GLN A 54 16.43 -3.95 20.83
N GLY A 55 15.56 -3.12 20.24
CA GLY A 55 15.94 -2.03 19.34
C GLY A 55 16.49 -0.78 20.04
N GLY A 56 16.56 -0.77 21.37
CA GLY A 56 17.16 0.33 22.15
C GLY A 56 16.18 1.42 22.61
N ALA A 57 14.87 1.16 22.66
CA ALA A 57 13.93 2.11 23.28
C ALA A 57 14.27 2.34 24.76
N ASP A 58 14.33 3.59 25.21
CA ASP A 58 14.67 3.97 26.60
C ASP A 58 13.50 3.74 27.57
N PHE A 59 12.26 3.83 27.08
CA PHE A 59 11.05 3.58 27.86
C PHE A 59 9.87 3.22 26.95
N LEU A 60 8.85 2.63 27.55
CA LEU A 60 7.60 2.29 26.87
C LEU A 60 6.45 3.11 27.42
N LEU A 61 5.52 3.50 26.55
CA LEU A 61 4.18 3.96 26.94
C LEU A 61 3.14 2.91 26.56
N VAL A 62 2.35 2.46 27.52
CA VAL A 62 1.19 1.60 27.25
C VAL A 62 -0.05 2.47 27.15
N LEU A 63 -0.55 2.63 25.93
CA LEU A 63 -1.71 3.47 25.61
C LEU A 63 -2.84 2.59 25.05
N ASN A 64 -4.09 2.90 25.36
CA ASN A 64 -5.24 2.26 24.71
C ASN A 64 -5.21 2.43 23.18
N ALA A 65 -4.74 3.59 22.68
CA ALA A 65 -4.52 3.82 21.25
C ALA A 65 -3.51 2.83 20.66
N GLY A 66 -2.43 2.50 21.39
CA GLY A 66 -1.46 1.49 21.01
C GLY A 66 -2.15 0.16 20.74
N ARG A 67 -2.94 -0.32 21.70
CA ARG A 67 -3.68 -1.58 21.57
C ARG A 67 -4.74 -1.56 20.48
N LEU A 68 -5.44 -0.44 20.29
CA LEU A 68 -6.45 -0.32 19.23
C LEU A 68 -5.83 -0.37 17.84
N ARG A 69 -4.66 0.25 17.64
CA ARG A 69 -3.93 0.23 16.36
C ARG A 69 -3.55 -1.16 15.91
N VAL A 70 -2.97 -1.93 16.81
CA VAL A 70 -2.56 -3.32 16.53
C VAL A 70 -3.77 -4.26 16.36
N MET A 71 -4.95 -3.88 16.85
CA MET A 71 -6.23 -4.53 16.55
C MET A 71 -6.84 -4.10 15.21
N GLY A 72 -6.18 -3.20 14.46
CA GLY A 72 -6.63 -2.74 13.14
C GLY A 72 -7.50 -1.46 13.15
N ALA A 73 -7.62 -0.77 14.29
CA ALA A 73 -8.39 0.49 14.39
C ALA A 73 -7.49 1.74 14.32
N ALA A 74 -8.05 2.88 13.93
CA ALA A 74 -7.31 4.16 13.96
C ALA A 74 -7.07 4.65 15.40
N SER A 75 -5.95 5.34 15.65
CA SER A 75 -5.59 5.85 16.99
C SER A 75 -6.68 6.72 17.63
N ILE A 76 -7.41 7.49 16.80
CA ILE A 76 -8.48 8.38 17.26
C ILE A 76 -9.63 7.61 17.94
N ALA A 77 -9.78 6.31 17.67
CA ALA A 77 -10.75 5.44 18.34
C ALA A 77 -10.57 5.43 19.86
N ALA A 78 -9.36 5.70 20.35
CA ALA A 78 -9.03 5.79 21.77
C ALA A 78 -9.77 6.91 22.53
N LEU A 79 -10.29 7.92 21.82
CA LEU A 79 -11.00 9.05 22.41
C LEU A 79 -12.51 8.81 22.59
N PHE A 80 -13.05 7.74 22.00
CA PHE A 80 -14.47 7.46 22.03
C PHE A 80 -14.85 6.52 23.18
N PRO A 81 -16.08 6.60 23.70
CA PRO A 81 -16.57 5.74 24.79
C PRO A 81 -16.93 4.33 24.28
N ILE A 82 -16.03 3.70 23.52
CA ILE A 82 -16.21 2.34 22.98
C ILE A 82 -15.86 1.25 24.00
N ARG A 83 -15.16 1.61 25.08
CA ARG A 83 -14.79 0.74 26.21
C ARG A 83 -14.27 1.57 27.39
N GLU A 84 -14.22 0.96 28.57
CA GLU A 84 -13.53 1.55 29.72
C GLU A 84 -12.02 1.52 29.49
N ALA A 85 -11.40 2.70 29.42
CA ALA A 85 -10.05 2.88 28.88
C ALA A 85 -8.95 2.41 29.85
N ASN A 86 -9.08 2.68 31.15
CA ASN A 86 -8.00 2.40 32.11
C ASN A 86 -7.86 0.90 32.38
N GLY A 87 -8.97 0.19 32.58
CA GLY A 87 -9.01 -1.26 32.73
C GLY A 87 -8.55 -1.96 31.46
N PHE A 88 -8.94 -1.46 30.28
CA PHE A 88 -8.46 -1.98 29.01
C PHE A 88 -6.93 -1.86 28.86
N THR A 89 -6.37 -0.69 29.18
CA THR A 89 -4.92 -0.47 29.14
C THR A 89 -4.17 -1.36 30.14
N ASP A 90 -4.66 -1.43 31.39
CA ASP A 90 -3.98 -2.18 32.45
C ASP A 90 -4.02 -3.69 32.20
N ALA A 91 -5.10 -4.19 31.60
CA ALA A 91 -5.26 -5.61 31.29
C ALA A 91 -4.16 -6.13 30.35
N PHE A 92 -3.95 -5.48 29.20
CA PHE A 92 -2.91 -5.92 28.28
C PHE A 92 -1.51 -5.58 28.80
N ALA A 93 -1.34 -4.43 29.46
CA ALA A 93 -0.05 -4.05 29.99
C ALA A 93 0.45 -5.05 31.04
N ARG A 94 -0.36 -5.43 32.04
CA ARG A 94 0.02 -6.46 33.02
C ARG A 94 0.11 -7.86 32.42
N GLY A 95 -0.79 -8.18 31.50
CA GLY A 95 -0.84 -9.50 30.88
C GLY A 95 0.30 -9.77 29.91
N GLU A 96 0.89 -8.72 29.31
CA GLU A 96 1.79 -8.85 28.16
C GLU A 96 3.14 -8.14 28.29
N ILE A 97 3.24 -7.02 29.02
CA ILE A 97 4.36 -6.07 28.95
C ILE A 97 5.04 -5.87 30.32
N LEU A 98 4.27 -5.48 31.34
CA LEU A 98 4.77 -5.14 32.66
C LEU A 98 5.49 -6.34 33.30
N GLY A 99 6.69 -6.11 33.83
CA GLY A 99 7.55 -7.17 34.38
C GLY A 99 8.21 -8.09 33.35
N ARG A 100 8.05 -7.83 32.04
CA ARG A 100 8.66 -8.62 30.95
C ARG A 100 9.64 -7.83 30.08
N VAL A 101 9.90 -6.57 30.47
CA VAL A 101 10.82 -5.66 29.80
C VAL A 101 11.74 -5.03 30.84
N SER A 102 12.95 -4.66 30.43
CA SER A 102 13.99 -4.09 31.31
C SER A 102 13.91 -2.57 31.45
N VAL A 103 13.07 -1.92 30.67
CA VAL A 103 12.96 -0.45 30.62
C VAL A 103 11.72 0.04 31.39
N PRO A 104 11.71 1.31 31.85
CA PRO A 104 10.53 1.91 32.47
C PRO A 104 9.28 1.82 31.60
N VAL A 105 8.14 1.47 32.21
CA VAL A 105 6.83 1.43 31.55
C VAL A 105 5.92 2.49 32.14
N PHE A 106 5.46 3.40 31.29
CA PHE A 106 4.53 4.48 31.61
C PHE A 106 3.10 4.09 31.23
N PHE A 107 2.16 4.33 32.13
CA PHE A 107 0.75 4.04 31.91
C PHE A 107 0.01 5.25 31.35
N GLY A 108 -0.63 5.10 30.18
CA GLY A 108 -1.59 6.11 29.68
C GLY A 108 -2.91 6.02 30.43
N ALA A 109 -3.18 6.98 31.31
CA ALA A 109 -4.41 7.06 32.09
C ALA A 109 -5.43 8.05 31.50
N ALA A 110 -6.64 7.54 31.30
CA ALA A 110 -7.81 8.30 30.89
C ALA A 110 -8.42 9.02 32.10
N ALA A 111 -8.51 10.35 32.04
CA ALA A 111 -9.11 11.16 33.10
C ALA A 111 -10.59 11.54 32.84
N PHE A 112 -11.14 11.16 31.68
CA PHE A 112 -12.46 11.62 31.22
C PHE A 112 -13.66 10.98 31.94
N ASP A 113 -13.50 9.86 32.64
CA ASP A 113 -14.61 9.28 33.40
C ASP A 113 -14.88 10.14 34.67
N PRO A 114 -16.06 10.77 34.80
CA PRO A 114 -16.40 11.56 35.97
C PRO A 114 -16.42 10.74 37.26
N ARG A 115 -16.64 9.42 37.17
CA ARG A 115 -16.69 8.50 38.32
C ARG A 115 -15.29 8.05 38.76
N LEU A 116 -14.25 8.41 38.01
CA LEU A 116 -12.88 8.01 38.33
C LEU A 116 -12.41 8.67 39.63
N ASP A 117 -12.03 7.83 40.59
CA ASP A 117 -11.20 8.22 41.74
C ASP A 117 -9.72 8.22 41.32
N ILE A 118 -9.19 9.42 41.07
CA ILE A 118 -7.80 9.63 40.62
C ILE A 118 -6.79 9.12 41.65
N PRO A 119 -6.85 9.50 42.94
CA PRO A 119 -5.98 8.94 43.97
C PRO A 119 -5.97 7.41 44.02
N ALA A 120 -7.14 6.77 43.96
CA ALA A 120 -7.24 5.30 43.99
C ALA A 120 -6.62 4.65 42.73
N LEU A 121 -6.85 5.24 41.55
CA LEU A 121 -6.20 4.80 40.31
C LEU A 121 -4.67 4.88 40.43
N VAL A 122 -4.15 6.03 40.83
CA VAL A 122 -2.70 6.27 40.94
C VAL A 122 -2.07 5.29 41.93
N ALA A 123 -2.67 5.11 43.12
CA ALA A 123 -2.16 4.17 44.12
C ALA A 123 -2.12 2.72 43.58
N ARG A 124 -3.15 2.32 42.82
CA ARG A 124 -3.21 1.00 42.18
C ARG A 124 -2.15 0.81 41.11
N LEU A 125 -1.86 1.85 40.32
CA LEU A 125 -0.81 1.84 39.30
C LEU A 125 0.59 1.85 39.91
N ALA A 126 0.83 2.63 40.97
CA ALA A 126 2.08 2.61 41.71
C ALA A 126 2.37 1.22 42.29
N LYS A 127 1.37 0.60 42.94
CA LYS A 127 1.48 -0.77 43.45
C LYS A 127 1.70 -1.81 42.34
N ALA A 128 1.29 -1.53 41.10
CA ALA A 128 1.51 -2.42 39.96
C ALA A 128 2.97 -2.51 39.54
N GLY A 129 3.77 -1.48 39.83
CA GLY A 129 5.14 -1.35 39.34
C GLY A 129 5.29 -0.56 38.04
N TYR A 130 4.30 0.25 37.64
CA TYR A 130 4.52 1.24 36.58
C TYR A 130 5.53 2.29 37.05
N ALA A 131 6.38 2.77 36.13
CA ALA A 131 7.37 3.79 36.43
C ALA A 131 6.78 5.21 36.40
N GLY A 132 5.70 5.40 35.65
CA GLY A 132 5.06 6.70 35.49
C GLY A 132 3.67 6.65 34.89
N ILE A 133 3.04 7.82 34.83
CA ILE A 133 1.70 8.03 34.27
C ILE A 133 1.77 9.12 33.20
N ALA A 134 1.15 8.84 32.06
CA ALA A 134 0.87 9.80 31.00
C ALA A 134 -0.61 10.20 31.00
N ASN A 135 -0.93 11.47 30.75
CA ASN A 135 -2.31 11.90 30.50
C ASN A 135 -2.72 11.44 29.09
N PHE A 136 -3.21 10.22 28.96
CA PHE A 136 -3.68 9.72 27.67
C PHE A 136 -4.79 8.67 27.86
N PRO A 137 -5.90 8.72 27.09
CA PRO A 137 -6.27 9.73 26.10
C PRO A 137 -6.40 11.14 26.69
N THR A 138 -6.17 12.15 25.86
CA THR A 138 -6.03 13.55 26.32
C THR A 138 -6.85 14.54 25.52
N ALA A 139 -7.29 15.59 26.21
CA ALA A 139 -8.15 16.64 25.72
C ALA A 139 -7.49 17.47 24.63
N ILE A 140 -6.16 17.42 24.48
CA ILE A 140 -5.43 18.15 23.42
C ILE A 140 -5.85 17.74 22.00
N HIS A 141 -6.57 16.62 21.86
CA HIS A 141 -7.10 16.16 20.58
C HIS A 141 -8.53 16.66 20.29
N PHE A 142 -9.16 17.34 21.23
CA PHE A 142 -10.44 18.02 21.04
C PHE A 142 -10.24 19.50 20.78
N GLU A 143 -11.05 20.07 19.89
CA GLU A 143 -10.98 21.48 19.49
C GLU A 143 -12.35 22.16 19.50
N GLY A 144 -12.34 23.49 19.39
CA GLY A 144 -13.54 24.32 19.22
C GLY A 144 -14.57 24.17 20.34
N ARG A 145 -15.85 24.23 19.97
CA ARG A 145 -16.98 24.18 20.92
C ARG A 145 -17.00 22.89 21.75
N PHE A 146 -16.56 21.78 21.17
CA PHE A 146 -16.53 20.50 21.88
C PHE A 146 -15.49 20.53 23.01
N ARG A 147 -14.27 21.00 22.73
CA ARG A 147 -13.24 21.20 23.77
C ARG A 147 -13.72 22.14 24.88
N ALA A 148 -14.30 23.29 24.50
CA ALA A 148 -14.81 24.25 25.48
C ALA A 148 -15.89 23.64 26.41
N THR A 149 -16.76 22.79 25.86
CA THR A 149 -17.81 22.11 26.64
C THR A 149 -17.21 21.09 27.61
N LEU A 150 -16.18 20.34 27.20
CA LEU A 150 -15.47 19.40 28.08
C LEU A 150 -14.77 20.12 29.24
N GLU A 151 -14.12 21.25 28.98
CA GLU A 151 -13.49 22.07 30.01
C GLU A 151 -14.54 22.60 31.01
N ALA A 152 -15.65 23.15 30.52
CA ALA A 152 -16.72 23.66 31.37
C ALA A 152 -17.38 22.56 32.24
N ALA A 153 -17.41 21.33 31.76
CA ALA A 153 -17.91 20.18 32.50
C ALA A 153 -16.90 19.61 33.53
N GLY A 154 -15.69 20.18 33.62
CA GLY A 154 -14.63 19.67 34.51
C GLY A 154 -14.01 18.35 34.05
N LEU A 155 -14.24 17.96 32.79
CA LEU A 155 -13.70 16.74 32.17
C LEU A 155 -12.55 17.03 31.19
N GLY A 156 -12.13 18.29 31.11
CA GLY A 156 -11.04 18.73 30.25
C GLY A 156 -9.66 18.61 30.90
N TYR A 157 -8.73 19.40 30.38
CA TYR A 157 -7.29 19.27 30.64
C TYR A 157 -6.91 19.58 32.09
N ALA A 158 -7.66 20.44 32.78
CA ALA A 158 -7.44 20.70 34.22
C ALA A 158 -7.55 19.42 35.08
N ARG A 159 -8.41 18.47 34.69
CA ARG A 159 -8.55 17.17 35.37
C ARG A 159 -7.38 16.24 35.08
N GLU A 160 -6.84 16.28 33.86
CA GLU A 160 -5.59 15.58 33.49
C GLU A 160 -4.39 16.11 34.30
N ILE A 161 -4.33 17.42 34.53
CA ILE A 161 -3.31 18.03 35.39
C ILE A 161 -3.43 17.53 36.83
N ALA A 162 -4.65 17.38 37.37
CA ALA A 162 -4.85 16.80 38.69
C ALA A 162 -4.36 15.35 38.78
N LEU A 163 -4.56 14.55 37.72
CA LEU A 163 -4.00 13.20 37.60
C LEU A 163 -2.47 13.20 37.66
N LEU A 164 -1.80 14.07 36.89
CA LEU A 164 -0.33 14.12 36.86
C LEU A 164 0.26 14.59 38.21
N ARG A 165 -0.39 15.55 38.88
CA ARG A 165 -0.01 15.95 40.25
C ARG A 165 -0.15 14.79 41.24
N ALA A 166 -1.23 14.02 41.15
CA ALA A 166 -1.44 12.85 41.99
C ALA A 166 -0.37 11.77 41.72
N ALA A 167 0.01 11.54 40.47
CA ALA A 167 1.09 10.63 40.09
C ALA A 167 2.41 10.99 40.79
N ARG A 168 2.82 12.26 40.67
CA ARG A 168 4.02 12.79 41.33
C ARG A 168 3.95 12.66 42.85
N ALA A 169 2.81 12.97 43.46
CA ALA A 169 2.60 12.81 44.90
C ALA A 169 2.74 11.35 45.38
N ALA A 170 2.47 10.38 44.50
CA ALA A 170 2.65 8.96 44.73
C ALA A 170 4.04 8.42 44.35
N GLY A 171 4.99 9.29 43.97
CA GLY A 171 6.35 8.91 43.57
C GLY A 171 6.46 8.31 42.16
N LEU A 172 5.41 8.44 41.34
CA LEU A 172 5.44 8.06 39.93
C LEU A 172 5.93 9.23 39.08
N ALA A 173 6.69 8.91 38.03
CA ALA A 173 7.03 9.87 36.99
C ALA A 173 5.77 10.38 36.27
N SER A 174 5.79 11.64 35.85
CA SER A 174 4.68 12.31 35.18
C SER A 174 5.06 12.70 33.75
N PHE A 175 4.27 12.21 32.79
CA PHE A 175 4.42 12.46 31.37
C PHE A 175 3.22 13.28 30.86
N GLY A 176 3.47 14.52 30.42
CA GLY A 176 2.44 15.47 30.03
C GLY A 176 2.40 15.72 28.52
N TYR A 177 1.30 15.36 27.87
CA TYR A 177 0.99 15.71 26.48
C TYR A 177 0.39 17.11 26.37
N ALA A 178 1.00 18.00 25.57
CA ALA A 178 0.49 19.35 25.32
C ALA A 178 0.61 19.76 23.84
N LYS A 179 -0.21 20.74 23.43
CA LYS A 179 -0.09 21.43 22.14
C LYS A 179 0.00 22.94 22.30
N THR A 180 -0.88 23.51 23.12
CA THR A 180 -1.06 24.95 23.26
C THR A 180 -0.19 25.51 24.36
N ARG A 181 -0.02 26.84 24.37
CA ARG A 181 0.76 27.52 25.40
C ARG A 181 0.15 27.33 26.79
N GLU A 182 -1.17 27.41 26.88
CA GLU A 182 -1.94 27.27 28.11
C GLU A 182 -1.78 25.85 28.69
N GLU A 183 -1.80 24.83 27.83
CA GLU A 183 -1.55 23.44 28.23
C GLU A 183 -0.12 23.25 28.74
N ILE A 184 0.87 23.89 28.11
CA ILE A 184 2.27 23.85 28.54
C ILE A 184 2.45 24.56 29.89
N GLU A 185 1.89 25.76 30.09
CA GLU A 185 1.92 26.48 31.37
C GLU A 185 1.31 25.65 32.50
N ALA A 186 0.21 24.94 32.21
CA ALA A 186 -0.43 24.05 33.16
C ALA A 186 0.46 22.85 33.54
N LEU A 187 1.18 22.26 32.57
CA LEU A 187 2.16 21.19 32.83
C LEU A 187 3.35 21.67 33.68
N LEU A 188 3.90 22.85 33.36
CA LEU A 188 5.00 23.44 34.14
C LEU A 188 4.58 23.72 35.59
N SER A 189 3.35 24.22 35.77
CA SER A 189 2.72 24.43 37.08
C SER A 189 2.36 23.13 37.81
N ALA A 190 2.28 22.01 37.09
CA ALA A 190 2.09 20.67 37.64
C ALA A 190 3.42 19.98 37.95
N GLU A 191 4.55 20.62 37.63
CA GLU A 191 5.88 20.11 37.87
C GLU A 191 6.18 18.78 37.17
N VAL A 192 5.70 18.62 35.93
CA VAL A 192 5.89 17.35 35.22
C VAL A 192 7.35 17.03 34.94
N ASP A 193 7.67 15.74 34.93
CA ASP A 193 9.03 15.26 34.66
C ASP A 193 9.33 15.27 33.16
N ILE A 194 8.35 14.87 32.35
CA ILE A 194 8.44 14.83 30.89
C ILE A 194 7.30 15.65 30.28
N LEU A 195 7.64 16.60 29.41
CA LEU A 195 6.71 17.34 28.57
C LEU A 195 6.85 16.83 27.13
N CYS A 196 5.74 16.35 26.58
CA CYS A 196 5.63 15.95 25.18
C CYS A 196 4.85 16.98 24.38
N LEU A 197 5.54 17.67 23.46
CA LEU A 197 4.91 18.52 22.47
C LEU A 197 4.37 17.63 21.34
N ASN A 198 3.05 17.55 21.23
CA ASN A 198 2.37 16.69 20.27
C ASN A 198 1.95 17.47 19.01
N PHE A 199 2.37 17.01 17.83
CA PHE A 199 2.01 17.63 16.54
C PHE A 199 0.73 17.07 15.91
N GLY A 200 -0.06 16.31 16.68
CA GLY A 200 -1.23 15.60 16.18
C GLY A 200 -0.91 14.18 15.71
N TRP A 201 -1.87 13.57 15.03
CA TRP A 201 -1.73 12.19 14.52
C TRP A 201 -0.70 12.11 13.39
N ASN A 202 0.08 11.02 13.31
CA ASN A 202 1.10 10.88 12.26
C ASN A 202 0.47 10.79 10.86
N ALA A 203 1.15 11.38 9.86
CA ALA A 203 0.70 11.37 8.46
C ALA A 203 0.92 10.05 7.69
N GLY A 204 1.68 9.10 8.24
CA GLY A 204 2.10 7.87 7.54
C GLY A 204 1.15 6.66 7.63
N GLY A 205 1.21 5.81 6.60
CA GLY A 205 0.45 4.55 6.48
C GLY A 205 -0.98 4.73 5.98
N SER A 206 -1.73 3.62 5.87
CA SER A 206 -3.11 3.59 5.34
C SER A 206 -4.13 4.41 6.15
N LEU A 207 -3.82 4.71 7.41
CA LEU A 207 -4.66 5.45 8.37
C LEU A 207 -4.07 6.81 8.78
N GLY A 208 -3.08 7.33 8.04
CA GLY A 208 -2.43 8.61 8.34
C GLY A 208 -3.32 9.84 8.06
N ILE A 209 -3.04 10.95 8.73
CA ILE A 209 -3.75 12.23 8.56
C ILE A 209 -2.75 13.31 8.11
N PRO A 210 -3.06 14.15 7.11
CA PRO A 210 -2.16 15.24 6.68
C PRO A 210 -1.73 16.13 7.85
N GLY A 211 -0.42 16.39 7.96
CA GLY A 211 0.18 17.21 9.02
C GLY A 211 0.76 18.53 8.50
N VAL A 212 1.27 19.34 9.41
CA VAL A 212 2.09 20.54 9.09
C VAL A 212 3.43 20.15 8.46
N PRO A 213 4.09 21.02 7.69
CA PRO A 213 5.46 20.79 7.22
C PRO A 213 6.43 20.50 8.38
N LEU A 214 7.43 19.67 8.12
CA LEU A 214 8.44 19.28 9.13
C LEU A 214 9.18 20.50 9.70
N ASP A 215 9.52 21.47 8.85
CA ASP A 215 10.22 22.71 9.20
C ASP A 215 9.40 23.57 10.17
N GLU A 216 8.09 23.65 9.96
CA GLU A 216 7.19 24.37 10.85
C GLU A 216 7.09 23.70 12.21
N ALA A 217 7.07 22.36 12.23
CA ALA A 217 7.11 21.60 13.48
C ALA A 217 8.42 21.81 14.25
N ALA A 218 9.56 21.79 13.56
CA ALA A 218 10.88 22.00 14.14
C ALA A 218 11.02 23.40 14.77
N ASP A 219 10.66 24.44 14.02
CA ASP A 219 10.70 25.83 14.48
C ASP A 219 9.76 26.10 15.65
N ARG A 220 8.56 25.49 15.65
CA ARG A 220 7.64 25.54 16.79
C ARG A 220 8.21 24.85 18.03
N ALA A 221 8.75 23.64 17.89
CA ALA A 221 9.38 22.93 19.02
C ALA A 221 10.55 23.73 19.60
N ARG A 222 11.40 24.31 18.76
CA ARG A 222 12.52 25.16 19.19
C ARG A 222 12.08 26.32 20.08
N ARG A 223 11.07 27.08 19.65
CA ARG A 223 10.54 28.20 20.47
C ARG A 223 9.97 27.72 21.79
N VAL A 224 9.18 26.64 21.75
CA VAL A 224 8.52 26.09 22.95
C VAL A 224 9.55 25.58 23.95
N PHE A 225 10.53 24.78 23.52
CA PHE A 225 11.53 24.19 24.41
C PHE A 225 12.52 25.21 24.94
N GLN A 226 12.89 26.22 24.16
CA GLN A 226 13.68 27.34 24.67
C GLN A 226 12.99 28.02 25.86
N TRP A 227 11.68 28.26 25.74
CA TRP A 227 10.89 28.86 26.81
C TRP A 227 10.69 27.90 28.00
N VAL A 228 10.36 26.63 27.76
CA VAL A 228 10.22 25.62 28.83
C VAL A 228 11.50 25.51 29.64
N ARG A 229 12.67 25.49 28.99
CA ARG A 229 13.97 25.41 29.67
C ARG A 229 14.29 26.66 30.48
N GLN A 230 13.86 27.85 30.04
CA GLN A 230 13.96 29.08 30.83
C GLN A 230 13.06 29.04 32.07
N ALA A 231 11.85 28.52 31.94
CA ALA A 231 10.89 28.44 33.03
C ALA A 231 11.22 27.31 34.03
N ARG A 232 11.71 26.17 33.54
CA ARG A 232 11.98 24.96 34.33
C ARG A 232 13.07 24.08 33.68
N PRO A 233 14.36 24.36 33.93
CA PRO A 233 15.49 23.70 33.27
C PRO A 233 15.56 22.17 33.37
N GLY A 234 14.94 21.57 34.39
CA GLY A 234 14.93 20.12 34.62
C GLY A 234 13.82 19.34 33.91
N THR A 235 12.98 19.99 33.10
CA THR A 235 11.89 19.31 32.38
C THR A 235 12.43 18.63 31.13
N ILE A 236 12.21 17.31 31.01
CA ILE A 236 12.56 16.57 29.80
C ILE A 236 11.58 16.93 28.69
N CYS A 237 12.08 17.43 27.57
CA CYS A 237 11.30 17.92 26.44
C CYS A 237 11.36 16.95 25.26
N VAL A 238 10.26 16.26 24.96
CA VAL A 238 10.18 15.32 23.83
C VAL A 238 9.14 15.75 22.81
N VAL A 239 9.31 15.32 21.57
CA VAL A 239 8.34 15.55 20.47
C VAL A 239 7.63 14.26 20.08
N GLU A 240 6.37 14.36 19.64
CA GLU A 240 5.61 13.24 19.09
C GLU A 240 4.69 13.69 17.95
N GLY A 241 4.48 12.80 16.97
CA GLY A 241 3.36 12.90 16.04
C GLY A 241 3.59 13.79 14.82
N GLY A 242 2.47 14.14 14.17
CA GLY A 242 2.44 15.01 12.97
C GLY A 242 3.35 14.53 11.83
N PRO A 243 4.26 15.39 11.32
CA PRO A 243 5.11 15.07 10.17
C PRO A 243 6.28 14.13 10.48
N ILE A 244 6.53 13.79 11.75
CA ILE A 244 7.68 12.96 12.14
C ILE A 244 7.32 11.48 11.93
N VAL A 245 7.72 10.94 10.77
CA VAL A 245 7.37 9.57 10.33
C VAL A 245 8.58 8.64 10.16
N ASP A 246 9.80 9.17 10.18
CA ASP A 246 11.05 8.42 10.05
C ASP A 246 12.16 9.02 10.95
N SER A 247 13.30 8.33 11.01
CA SER A 247 14.44 8.74 11.84
C SER A 247 15.10 10.03 11.36
N ALA A 248 15.12 10.30 10.06
CA ALA A 248 15.71 11.52 9.51
C ALA A 248 14.90 12.76 9.93
N GLY A 249 13.57 12.68 9.85
CA GLY A 249 12.67 13.73 10.32
C GLY A 249 12.74 13.91 11.83
N MET A 250 12.87 12.81 12.58
CA MET A 250 13.09 12.85 14.03
C MET A 250 14.36 13.61 14.39
N ILE A 251 15.51 13.23 13.81
CA ILE A 251 16.82 13.87 14.08
C ILE A 251 16.72 15.36 13.78
N ARG A 252 16.20 15.73 12.60
CA ARG A 252 16.07 17.13 12.20
C ARG A 252 15.29 17.96 13.22
N VAL A 253 14.11 17.49 13.62
CA VAL A 253 13.27 18.21 14.59
C VAL A 253 13.97 18.29 15.95
N CYS A 254 14.57 17.19 16.42
CA CYS A 254 15.24 17.17 17.71
C CYS A 254 16.46 18.10 17.75
N ASP A 255 17.28 18.12 16.71
CA ASP A 255 18.49 18.94 16.62
C ASP A 255 18.19 20.44 16.56
N GLU A 256 17.18 20.82 15.78
CA GLU A 256 16.73 22.20 15.65
C GLU A 256 16.06 22.68 16.94
N ALA A 257 15.23 21.83 17.54
CA ALA A 257 14.49 22.17 18.75
C ALA A 257 15.32 22.06 20.04
N LYS A 258 16.50 21.43 19.98
CA LYS A 258 17.23 20.95 21.16
C LYS A 258 16.32 20.12 22.06
N ALA A 259 15.54 19.23 21.44
CA ALA A 259 14.69 18.28 22.15
C ALA A 259 15.56 17.22 22.85
N ASP A 260 15.09 16.75 24.01
CA ASP A 260 15.73 15.63 24.71
C ASP A 260 15.37 14.28 24.07
N GLY A 261 14.38 14.23 23.18
CA GLY A 261 14.07 13.03 22.41
C GLY A 261 12.72 13.02 21.69
N TYR A 262 12.30 11.82 21.32
CA TYR A 262 11.12 11.55 20.51
C TYR A 262 10.31 10.37 21.07
N VAL A 263 8.99 10.44 20.94
CA VAL A 263 8.09 9.33 21.22
C VAL A 263 7.44 8.84 19.93
N GLY A 264 7.69 7.57 19.62
CA GLY A 264 7.12 6.90 18.46
C GLY A 264 5.95 6.00 18.84
N GLY A 265 4.75 6.37 18.40
CA GLY A 265 3.59 5.48 18.45
C GLY A 265 3.48 4.64 17.18
N SER A 266 2.81 5.16 16.16
CA SER A 266 2.54 4.39 14.93
C SER A 266 3.84 4.01 14.20
N THR A 267 4.86 4.85 14.32
CA THR A 267 6.20 4.70 13.72
C THR A 267 7.02 3.57 14.31
N LEU A 268 6.79 3.20 15.59
CA LEU A 268 7.53 2.13 16.28
C LEU A 268 6.69 0.89 16.59
N ASP A 269 5.36 0.95 16.45
CA ASP A 269 4.45 -0.17 16.75
C ASP A 269 3.76 -0.70 15.48
N ARG A 270 2.92 0.13 14.84
CA ARG A 270 2.01 -0.32 13.76
C ARG A 270 2.69 -0.44 12.40
N LEU A 271 3.36 0.63 11.95
CA LEU A 271 3.88 0.70 10.58
C LEU A 271 4.92 -0.40 10.29
N PRO A 272 5.91 -0.68 11.17
CA PRO A 272 6.86 -1.76 10.94
C PRO A 272 6.19 -3.14 10.87
N LEU A 273 5.18 -3.37 11.73
CA LEU A 273 4.44 -4.63 11.78
C LEU A 273 3.65 -4.88 10.49
N GLU A 274 2.88 -3.89 10.03
CA GLU A 274 2.13 -3.97 8.77
C GLU A 274 3.05 -4.28 7.58
N MET A 275 4.17 -3.57 7.47
CA MET A 275 5.13 -3.75 6.38
C MET A 275 5.74 -5.15 6.39
N SER A 276 6.23 -5.60 7.54
CA SER A 276 6.91 -6.90 7.69
C SER A 276 5.98 -8.07 7.38
N VAL A 277 4.78 -8.09 7.97
CA VAL A 277 3.80 -9.16 7.75
C VAL A 277 3.40 -9.22 6.27
N MET A 278 3.11 -8.07 5.67
CA MET A 278 2.73 -7.99 4.25
C MET A 278 3.88 -8.42 3.33
N GLN A 279 5.14 -8.05 3.62
CA GLN A 279 6.31 -8.43 2.82
C GLN A 279 6.56 -9.93 2.88
N THR A 280 6.54 -10.52 4.08
CA THR A 280 6.75 -11.95 4.29
C THR A 280 5.64 -12.78 3.64
N ALA A 281 4.37 -12.40 3.78
CA ALA A 281 3.26 -13.08 3.12
C ALA A 281 3.39 -13.06 1.59
N SER A 282 3.77 -11.90 1.03
CA SER A 282 4.04 -11.76 -0.41
C SER A 282 5.19 -12.66 -0.88
N ALA A 283 6.27 -12.75 -0.09
CA ALA A 283 7.41 -13.61 -0.38
C ALA A 283 7.01 -15.09 -0.40
N PHE A 284 6.22 -15.56 0.58
CA PHE A 284 5.71 -16.94 0.60
C PHE A 284 4.81 -17.24 -0.59
N LYS A 285 3.89 -16.32 -0.94
CA LYS A 285 3.04 -16.48 -2.11
C LYS A 285 3.88 -16.58 -3.38
N THR A 286 4.88 -15.71 -3.53
CA THR A 286 5.81 -15.74 -4.66
C THR A 286 6.57 -17.07 -4.73
N ALA A 287 7.09 -17.57 -3.61
CA ALA A 287 7.78 -18.85 -3.57
C ALA A 287 6.87 -20.04 -3.93
N SER A 288 5.60 -20.01 -3.52
CA SER A 288 4.60 -21.02 -3.90
C SER A 288 4.31 -21.00 -5.40
N LEU A 289 4.19 -19.80 -5.98
CA LEU A 289 3.95 -19.58 -7.39
C LEU A 289 5.13 -20.09 -8.25
N LEU A 290 6.36 -19.95 -7.77
CA LEU A 290 7.57 -20.39 -8.48
C LEU A 290 7.85 -21.90 -8.41
N ARG A 291 6.97 -22.72 -7.81
CA ARG A 291 7.19 -24.17 -7.73
C ARG A 291 7.00 -24.84 -9.10
N PRO A 292 7.90 -25.75 -9.51
CA PRO A 292 7.69 -26.55 -10.72
C PRO A 292 6.48 -27.47 -10.55
N ALA A 293 5.72 -27.61 -11.62
CA ALA A 293 4.50 -28.41 -11.65
C ALA A 293 4.78 -29.91 -11.44
N ARG A 294 3.91 -30.59 -10.68
CA ARG A 294 4.08 -32.01 -10.30
C ARG A 294 3.28 -33.00 -11.17
N ASP A 295 2.26 -32.54 -11.90
CA ASP A 295 1.32 -33.43 -12.61
C ASP A 295 1.60 -33.54 -14.12
N GLU A 296 1.20 -34.64 -14.77
CA GLU A 296 1.46 -34.94 -16.19
C GLU A 296 0.76 -33.98 -17.17
N ALA A 297 -0.51 -33.64 -16.91
CA ALA A 297 -1.21 -32.59 -17.65
C ALA A 297 -0.48 -31.24 -17.55
N GLN A 298 0.11 -30.98 -16.38
CA GLN A 298 0.83 -29.75 -16.12
C GLN A 298 2.25 -29.75 -16.71
N ARG A 299 2.83 -30.93 -16.96
CA ARG A 299 4.07 -31.11 -17.76
C ARG A 299 3.83 -30.80 -19.23
N GLU A 300 2.73 -31.26 -19.82
CA GLU A 300 2.40 -30.90 -21.21
C GLU A 300 2.05 -29.41 -21.34
N HIS A 301 1.32 -28.84 -20.36
CA HIS A 301 1.10 -27.39 -20.30
C HIS A 301 2.42 -26.61 -20.18
N ALA A 302 3.35 -27.06 -19.32
CA ALA A 302 4.67 -26.45 -19.18
C ALA A 302 5.48 -26.56 -20.47
N ARG A 303 5.38 -27.68 -21.21
CA ARG A 303 6.03 -27.87 -22.51
C ARG A 303 5.52 -26.89 -23.56
N ILE A 304 4.20 -26.79 -23.74
CA ILE A 304 3.57 -25.84 -24.67
C ILE A 304 3.98 -24.41 -24.31
N THR A 305 3.95 -24.09 -23.02
CA THR A 305 4.29 -22.76 -22.49
C THR A 305 5.76 -22.41 -22.76
N ALA A 306 6.69 -23.33 -22.45
CA ALA A 306 8.13 -23.14 -22.63
C ALA A 306 8.54 -23.01 -24.10
N LEU A 307 8.02 -23.88 -24.98
CA LEU A 307 8.36 -23.87 -26.41
C LEU A 307 7.74 -22.68 -27.15
N ALA A 308 6.55 -22.24 -26.74
CA ALA A 308 5.90 -21.08 -27.33
C ALA A 308 6.38 -19.74 -26.79
N GLY A 309 7.11 -19.74 -25.67
CA GLY A 309 7.47 -18.53 -24.94
C GLY A 309 6.27 -17.84 -24.27
N LEU A 310 5.20 -18.58 -23.98
CA LEU A 310 4.14 -18.11 -23.10
C LEU A 310 4.70 -18.05 -21.68
N VAL A 311 4.36 -17.02 -20.92
CA VAL A 311 4.82 -16.85 -19.53
C VAL A 311 3.62 -16.45 -18.70
N GLY A 312 3.30 -17.27 -17.70
CA GLY A 312 2.16 -17.06 -16.80
C GLY A 312 1.79 -18.33 -16.06
N GLN A 313 1.13 -18.17 -14.93
CA GLN A 313 0.67 -19.19 -13.99
C GLN A 313 -0.76 -18.92 -13.49
N SER A 314 -1.35 -17.79 -13.86
CA SER A 314 -2.74 -17.45 -13.56
C SER A 314 -3.68 -18.53 -14.09
N GLU A 315 -4.81 -18.68 -13.41
CA GLU A 315 -5.85 -19.62 -13.83
C GLU A 315 -6.35 -19.28 -15.25
N ALA A 316 -6.40 -17.99 -15.60
CA ALA A 316 -6.75 -17.53 -16.93
C ALA A 316 -5.78 -18.04 -18.01
N VAL A 317 -4.47 -18.00 -17.74
CA VAL A 317 -3.45 -18.56 -18.64
C VAL A 317 -3.56 -20.09 -18.69
N ALA A 318 -3.80 -20.76 -17.56
CA ALA A 318 -3.99 -22.22 -17.54
C ALA A 318 -5.18 -22.66 -18.39
N ARG A 319 -6.35 -22.02 -18.24
CA ARG A 319 -7.55 -22.28 -19.08
C ARG A 319 -7.30 -22.00 -20.55
N MET A 320 -6.56 -20.94 -20.87
CA MET A 320 -6.16 -20.62 -22.25
C MET A 320 -5.28 -21.73 -22.85
N VAL A 321 -4.27 -22.21 -22.12
CA VAL A 321 -3.40 -23.31 -22.57
C VAL A 321 -4.18 -24.61 -22.73
N GLU A 322 -5.08 -24.92 -21.80
CA GLU A 322 -5.94 -26.11 -21.88
C GLU A 322 -6.90 -26.05 -23.08
N ARG A 323 -7.45 -24.86 -23.39
CA ARG A 323 -8.24 -24.62 -24.58
C ARG A 323 -7.42 -24.83 -25.85
N ILE A 324 -6.18 -24.34 -25.89
CA ILE A 324 -5.25 -24.59 -27.00
C ILE A 324 -5.02 -26.11 -27.16
N ALA A 325 -4.72 -26.82 -26.07
CA ALA A 325 -4.48 -28.26 -26.08
C ALA A 325 -5.66 -29.06 -26.66
N ARG A 326 -6.91 -28.65 -26.38
CA ARG A 326 -8.11 -29.24 -27.00
C ARG A 326 -8.25 -28.89 -28.47
N LEU A 327 -8.03 -27.63 -28.85
CA LEU A 327 -8.20 -27.15 -30.21
C LEU A 327 -7.18 -27.74 -31.18
N VAL A 328 -5.95 -28.01 -30.73
CA VAL A 328 -4.92 -28.61 -31.60
C VAL A 328 -5.21 -30.04 -32.01
N ALA A 329 -6.09 -30.75 -31.28
CA ALA A 329 -6.58 -32.08 -31.66
C ALA A 329 -7.66 -32.05 -32.76
N THR A 330 -8.17 -30.86 -33.12
CA THR A 330 -9.17 -30.65 -34.17
C THR A 330 -8.55 -29.92 -35.37
N ASP A 331 -9.23 -29.89 -36.51
CA ASP A 331 -8.80 -29.08 -37.68
C ASP A 331 -9.45 -27.69 -37.74
N LEU A 332 -10.11 -27.25 -36.67
CA LEU A 332 -10.74 -25.94 -36.62
C LEU A 332 -9.70 -24.83 -36.83
N ALA A 333 -10.09 -23.82 -37.61
CA ALA A 333 -9.39 -22.54 -37.63
C ALA A 333 -9.46 -21.89 -36.25
N VAL A 334 -8.37 -21.26 -35.80
CA VAL A 334 -8.27 -20.73 -34.44
C VAL A 334 -8.41 -19.21 -34.45
N LEU A 335 -9.43 -18.69 -33.77
CA LEU A 335 -9.60 -17.26 -33.53
C LEU A 335 -8.94 -16.88 -32.20
N VAL A 336 -7.88 -16.09 -32.25
CA VAL A 336 -7.21 -15.54 -31.05
C VAL A 336 -7.73 -14.14 -30.78
N ARG A 337 -8.59 -13.99 -29.76
CA ARG A 337 -9.20 -12.72 -29.36
C ARG A 337 -8.51 -12.15 -28.13
N GLY A 338 -8.27 -10.85 -28.09
CA GLY A 338 -7.73 -10.19 -26.90
C GLY A 338 -7.28 -8.76 -27.19
N GLU A 339 -6.90 -7.99 -26.18
CA GLU A 339 -6.54 -6.58 -26.37
C GLU A 339 -5.21 -6.38 -27.13
N PRO A 340 -4.99 -5.19 -27.72
CA PRO A 340 -3.70 -4.84 -28.30
C PRO A 340 -2.55 -5.00 -27.29
N GLY A 341 -1.53 -5.78 -27.66
CA GLY A 341 -0.35 -5.99 -26.81
C GLY A 341 -0.49 -7.09 -25.75
N SER A 342 -1.62 -7.82 -25.71
CA SER A 342 -1.87 -8.93 -24.78
C SER A 342 -1.04 -10.20 -25.04
N GLY A 343 -0.40 -10.31 -26.20
CA GLY A 343 0.42 -11.46 -26.60
C GLY A 343 -0.24 -12.44 -27.58
N ARG A 344 -1.23 -11.99 -28.36
CA ARG A 344 -1.95 -12.81 -29.36
C ARG A 344 -1.04 -13.60 -30.31
N THR A 345 0.04 -12.99 -30.80
CA THR A 345 1.03 -13.66 -31.68
C THR A 345 1.77 -14.78 -30.95
N THR A 346 2.06 -14.62 -29.64
CA THR A 346 2.66 -15.67 -28.81
C THR A 346 1.69 -16.84 -28.62
N VAL A 347 0.40 -16.54 -28.45
CA VAL A 347 -0.65 -17.57 -28.37
C VAL A 347 -0.80 -18.31 -29.71
N ALA A 348 -0.74 -17.62 -30.85
CA ALA A 348 -0.72 -18.24 -32.17
C ALA A 348 0.49 -19.18 -32.35
N ARG A 349 1.67 -18.77 -31.86
CA ARG A 349 2.87 -19.64 -31.82
C ARG A 349 2.66 -20.87 -30.94
N ALA A 350 1.95 -20.72 -29.82
CA ALA A 350 1.62 -21.85 -28.95
C ALA A 350 0.71 -22.86 -29.65
N VAL A 351 -0.27 -22.40 -30.44
CA VAL A 351 -1.11 -23.27 -31.28
C VAL A 351 -0.26 -24.05 -32.28
N HIS A 352 0.68 -23.40 -32.97
CA HIS A 352 1.58 -24.06 -33.92
C HIS A 352 2.41 -25.16 -33.26
N VAL A 353 3.08 -24.82 -32.15
CA VAL A 353 3.91 -25.75 -31.37
C VAL A 353 3.09 -26.92 -30.82
N ALA A 354 1.94 -26.64 -30.20
CA ALA A 354 1.07 -27.65 -29.62
C ALA A 354 0.46 -28.57 -30.69
N SER A 355 0.25 -28.07 -31.91
CA SER A 355 -0.18 -28.87 -33.07
C SER A 355 0.91 -29.80 -33.62
N ARG A 356 2.14 -29.75 -33.06
CA ARG A 356 3.33 -30.51 -33.52
C ARG A 356 3.63 -30.31 -35.01
N ARG A 357 3.32 -29.12 -35.51
CA ARG A 357 3.54 -28.73 -36.91
C ARG A 357 5.01 -28.37 -37.11
N THR A 358 5.60 -28.87 -38.20
CA THR A 358 7.02 -28.67 -38.55
C THR A 358 7.21 -27.77 -39.77
N GLY A 359 6.13 -27.43 -40.46
CA GLY A 359 6.14 -26.51 -41.60
C GLY A 359 6.31 -25.04 -41.18
N PRO A 360 6.30 -24.11 -42.15
CA PRO A 360 6.55 -22.69 -41.90
C PRO A 360 5.48 -22.04 -41.01
N PHE A 361 5.90 -21.05 -40.21
CA PHE A 361 5.02 -20.21 -39.39
C PHE A 361 4.95 -18.81 -40.01
N PHE A 362 3.90 -18.56 -40.80
CA PHE A 362 3.67 -17.27 -41.45
C PHE A 362 2.86 -16.34 -40.55
N VAL A 363 3.24 -15.07 -40.49
CA VAL A 363 2.47 -14.00 -39.85
C VAL A 363 2.25 -12.92 -40.89
N LEU A 364 0.99 -12.71 -41.28
CA LEU A 364 0.56 -11.80 -42.32
C LEU A 364 -0.31 -10.70 -41.69
N ASP A 365 -0.11 -9.47 -42.09
CA ASP A 365 -0.91 -8.32 -41.66
C ASP A 365 -2.12 -8.16 -42.58
N ALA A 366 -3.34 -8.23 -42.04
CA ALA A 366 -4.56 -8.07 -42.83
C ALA A 366 -4.67 -6.72 -43.56
N ALA A 367 -3.92 -5.71 -43.11
CA ALA A 367 -3.86 -4.39 -43.75
C ALA A 367 -2.95 -4.34 -44.98
N ASP A 368 -2.14 -5.38 -45.24
CA ASP A 368 -1.26 -5.45 -46.41
C ASP A 368 -2.10 -5.54 -47.70
N PRO A 369 -1.96 -4.59 -48.65
CA PRO A 369 -2.69 -4.62 -49.92
C PRO A 369 -2.46 -5.88 -50.76
N GLU A 370 -1.27 -6.50 -50.65
CA GLU A 370 -0.87 -7.69 -51.42
C GLU A 370 -1.19 -9.00 -50.68
N ILE A 371 -1.88 -8.94 -49.52
CA ILE A 371 -2.18 -10.14 -48.72
C ILE A 371 -2.97 -11.19 -49.51
N GLY A 372 -3.80 -10.77 -50.47
CA GLY A 372 -4.60 -11.70 -51.28
C GLY A 372 -3.72 -12.71 -52.04
N GLU A 373 -2.66 -12.25 -52.69
CA GLU A 373 -1.73 -13.10 -53.42
C GLU A 373 -0.87 -13.93 -52.46
N THR A 374 -0.40 -13.32 -51.37
CA THR A 374 0.43 -14.00 -50.37
C THR A 374 -0.34 -15.13 -49.65
N LEU A 375 -1.62 -14.90 -49.33
CA LEU A 375 -2.45 -15.83 -48.57
C LEU A 375 -2.98 -16.98 -49.44
N PHE A 376 -3.46 -16.66 -50.65
CA PHE A 376 -4.17 -17.62 -51.52
C PHE A 376 -3.37 -18.09 -52.73
N GLY A 377 -2.20 -17.51 -53.01
CA GLY A 377 -1.44 -17.75 -54.23
C GLY A 377 -1.99 -16.95 -55.41
N ASP A 378 -1.30 -17.05 -56.55
CA ASP A 378 -1.80 -16.51 -57.81
C ASP A 378 -2.52 -17.60 -58.61
N GLY A 379 -3.60 -17.24 -59.30
CA GLY A 379 -4.36 -18.20 -60.11
C GLY A 379 -3.57 -18.83 -61.28
N ALA A 380 -2.28 -18.53 -61.40
CA ALA A 380 -1.35 -19.01 -62.41
C ALA A 380 -0.41 -20.14 -61.89
N GLY A 381 -0.60 -20.59 -60.64
CA GLY A 381 0.05 -21.78 -60.11
C GLY A 381 1.15 -21.53 -59.07
N ARG A 382 1.38 -20.28 -58.62
CA ARG A 382 2.23 -20.02 -57.44
C ARG A 382 1.46 -20.35 -56.16
N PRO A 383 1.96 -21.26 -55.32
CA PRO A 383 1.28 -21.66 -54.08
C PRO A 383 1.23 -20.49 -53.08
N GLY A 384 0.09 -20.37 -52.39
CA GLY A 384 -0.11 -19.40 -51.31
C GLY A 384 0.37 -19.93 -49.96
N ALA A 385 0.39 -19.05 -48.95
CA ALA A 385 0.76 -19.44 -47.59
C ALA A 385 -0.15 -20.55 -47.01
N LEU A 386 -1.42 -20.61 -47.43
CA LEU A 386 -2.37 -21.66 -47.01
C LEU A 386 -2.03 -23.05 -47.55
N ASP A 387 -1.28 -23.14 -48.65
CA ASP A 387 -0.88 -24.40 -49.28
C ASP A 387 0.32 -25.05 -48.60
N ALA A 388 0.95 -24.37 -47.64
CA ALA A 388 2.14 -24.86 -46.96
C ALA A 388 1.85 -26.08 -46.08
N ALA A 389 2.37 -27.24 -46.51
CA ALA A 389 2.23 -28.50 -45.79
C ALA A 389 2.80 -28.40 -44.37
N ASP A 390 2.00 -28.87 -43.40
CA ASP A 390 2.29 -28.79 -41.96
C ASP A 390 2.62 -27.36 -41.47
N GLY A 391 2.27 -26.33 -42.24
CA GLY A 391 2.48 -24.92 -41.89
C GLY A 391 1.41 -24.36 -40.97
N THR A 392 1.62 -23.14 -40.50
CA THR A 392 0.60 -22.33 -39.81
C THR A 392 0.62 -20.92 -40.36
N VAL A 393 -0.54 -20.42 -40.77
CA VAL A 393 -0.72 -19.06 -41.26
C VAL A 393 -1.49 -18.27 -40.21
N VAL A 394 -0.88 -17.19 -39.72
CA VAL A 394 -1.50 -16.24 -38.82
C VAL A 394 -1.89 -14.99 -39.62
N VAL A 395 -3.17 -14.66 -39.64
CA VAL A 395 -3.65 -13.37 -40.18
C VAL A 395 -3.95 -12.44 -39.01
N GLU A 396 -3.17 -11.37 -38.87
CA GLU A 396 -3.33 -10.41 -37.79
C GLU A 396 -4.42 -9.37 -38.12
N ALA A 397 -5.22 -9.01 -37.12
CA ALA A 397 -6.31 -8.03 -37.25
C ALA A 397 -7.30 -8.37 -38.39
N ILE A 398 -7.85 -9.59 -38.38
CA ILE A 398 -8.71 -10.12 -39.46
C ILE A 398 -9.89 -9.22 -39.87
N GLY A 399 -10.42 -8.40 -38.96
CA GLY A 399 -11.47 -7.42 -39.29
C GLY A 399 -11.04 -6.30 -40.23
N GLN A 400 -9.74 -6.12 -40.46
CA GLN A 400 -9.18 -5.19 -41.46
C GLN A 400 -9.02 -5.84 -42.84
N LEU A 401 -9.14 -7.16 -42.94
CA LEU A 401 -9.06 -7.85 -44.22
C LEU A 401 -10.26 -7.45 -45.10
N PRO A 402 -10.07 -7.09 -46.39
CA PRO A 402 -11.17 -6.73 -47.27
C PRO A 402 -12.30 -7.80 -47.26
N PRO A 403 -13.59 -7.40 -47.22
CA PRO A 403 -14.71 -8.34 -47.10
C PRO A 403 -14.70 -9.46 -48.15
N VAL A 404 -14.34 -9.14 -49.39
CA VAL A 404 -14.23 -10.11 -50.49
C VAL A 404 -13.20 -11.21 -50.18
N LEU A 405 -12.08 -10.86 -49.55
CA LEU A 405 -11.06 -11.82 -49.13
C LEU A 405 -11.51 -12.62 -47.89
N GLN A 406 -12.28 -12.01 -46.98
CA GLN A 406 -12.89 -12.74 -45.85
C GLN A 406 -13.89 -13.80 -46.33
N GLU A 407 -14.72 -13.48 -47.34
CA GLU A 407 -15.65 -14.44 -47.96
C GLU A 407 -14.92 -15.57 -48.69
N ARG A 408 -13.79 -15.25 -49.35
CA ARG A 408 -12.91 -16.27 -49.94
C ARG A 408 -12.31 -17.17 -48.84
N LEU A 409 -11.83 -16.59 -47.75
CA LEU A 409 -11.26 -17.33 -46.61
C LEU A 409 -12.31 -18.24 -45.96
N ALA A 410 -13.55 -17.76 -45.81
CA ALA A 410 -14.66 -18.56 -45.28
C ALA A 410 -14.90 -19.83 -46.11
N ARG A 411 -14.88 -19.71 -47.45
CA ARG A 411 -14.97 -20.87 -48.35
C ARG A 411 -13.81 -21.85 -48.21
N VAL A 412 -12.59 -21.34 -48.06
CA VAL A 412 -11.41 -22.20 -47.84
C VAL A 412 -11.52 -22.97 -46.52
N VAL A 413 -11.95 -22.31 -45.44
CA VAL A 413 -12.15 -22.96 -44.13
C VAL A 413 -13.24 -24.04 -44.22
N GLU A 414 -14.35 -23.76 -44.91
CA GLU A 414 -15.41 -24.75 -45.16
C GLU A 414 -14.88 -25.97 -45.92
N GLN A 415 -14.18 -25.75 -47.03
CA GLN A 415 -13.65 -26.83 -47.88
C GLN A 415 -12.62 -27.69 -47.16
N ALA A 416 -11.78 -27.09 -46.30
CA ALA A 416 -10.82 -27.82 -45.47
C ALA A 416 -11.50 -28.72 -44.43
N ILE A 417 -12.69 -28.33 -43.94
CA ILE A 417 -13.51 -29.13 -43.02
C ILE A 417 -14.24 -30.25 -43.79
N VAL A 418 -14.81 -29.95 -44.95
CA VAL A 418 -15.63 -30.89 -45.74
C VAL A 418 -14.81 -31.91 -46.53
N GLY A 419 -13.62 -31.54 -47.02
CA GLY A 419 -12.77 -32.36 -47.91
C GLY A 419 -12.17 -33.64 -47.29
N ARG A 420 -12.46 -33.96 -46.01
CA ARG A 420 -11.99 -35.18 -45.35
C ARG A 420 -12.98 -36.34 -45.34
N PHE A 421 -14.16 -36.19 -45.91
CA PHE A 421 -15.09 -37.32 -46.10
C PHE A 421 -14.70 -38.26 -47.26
N GLY A 422 -13.58 -38.01 -47.96
CA GLY A 422 -12.94 -38.96 -48.87
C GLY A 422 -11.49 -38.55 -49.23
N ARG A 423 -10.51 -39.40 -48.89
CA ARG A 423 -9.02 -39.42 -49.16
C ARG A 423 -8.43 -38.26 -50.02
N GLU A 424 -7.31 -37.59 -49.69
CA GLU A 424 -5.92 -38.09 -49.51
C GLU A 424 -4.98 -37.10 -48.73
N GLU A 425 -4.16 -37.67 -47.85
CA GLU A 425 -2.86 -37.35 -47.18
C GLU A 425 -2.07 -36.01 -47.17
N ARG A 426 -2.59 -34.82 -47.48
CA ARG A 426 -1.83 -33.55 -47.17
C ARG A 426 -2.50 -32.66 -46.14
N ARG A 427 -1.86 -32.46 -44.97
CA ARG A 427 -2.24 -31.43 -44.00
C ARG A 427 -1.79 -30.07 -44.53
N GLY A 428 -2.69 -29.34 -45.20
CA GLY A 428 -2.48 -27.92 -45.53
C GLY A 428 -2.21 -27.05 -44.30
N ALA A 429 -1.91 -25.76 -44.47
CA ALA A 429 -1.56 -24.92 -43.33
C ALA A 429 -2.75 -24.77 -42.36
N ARG A 430 -2.47 -24.74 -41.04
CA ARG A 430 -3.49 -24.37 -40.06
C ARG A 430 -3.70 -22.86 -40.11
N LEU A 431 -4.96 -22.44 -40.23
CA LEU A 431 -5.33 -21.04 -40.13
C LEU A 431 -5.47 -20.61 -38.67
N VAL A 432 -4.79 -19.53 -38.31
CA VAL A 432 -5.00 -18.78 -37.08
C VAL A 432 -5.31 -17.34 -37.47
N VAL A 433 -6.34 -16.75 -36.88
CA VAL A 433 -6.68 -15.34 -37.11
C VAL A 433 -6.68 -14.61 -35.77
N THR A 434 -6.23 -13.35 -35.75
CA THR A 434 -6.24 -12.55 -34.52
C THR A 434 -7.20 -11.38 -34.63
N ALA A 435 -7.90 -11.08 -33.54
CA ALA A 435 -8.84 -9.96 -33.47
C ALA A 435 -8.84 -9.31 -32.08
N THR A 436 -9.25 -8.04 -32.02
CA THR A 436 -9.51 -7.37 -30.73
C THR A 436 -10.92 -7.70 -30.25
N ASP A 437 -11.89 -7.57 -31.15
CA ASP A 437 -13.30 -7.91 -31.00
C ASP A 437 -13.80 -8.60 -32.28
N GLN A 438 -15.11 -8.81 -32.41
CA GLN A 438 -15.71 -9.38 -33.61
C GLN A 438 -16.06 -8.31 -34.67
N ALA A 439 -15.76 -7.03 -34.43
CA ALA A 439 -16.11 -5.96 -35.34
C ALA A 439 -15.29 -6.04 -36.64
N GLY A 440 -15.95 -5.83 -37.77
CA GLY A 440 -15.34 -5.91 -39.11
C GLY A 440 -15.14 -7.33 -39.64
N ILE A 441 -15.49 -8.38 -38.87
CA ILE A 441 -15.49 -9.76 -39.35
C ILE A 441 -16.85 -10.06 -40.01
N VAL A 442 -16.85 -10.50 -41.26
CA VAL A 442 -18.09 -10.84 -41.96
C VAL A 442 -18.75 -12.09 -41.34
N PRO A 443 -20.10 -12.17 -41.28
CA PRO A 443 -20.80 -13.28 -40.65
C PRO A 443 -20.42 -14.66 -41.20
N ALA A 444 -20.17 -14.75 -42.52
CA ALA A 444 -19.79 -15.99 -43.18
C ALA A 444 -18.46 -16.55 -42.64
N LEU A 445 -17.47 -15.69 -42.36
CA LEU A 445 -16.20 -16.11 -41.78
C LEU A 445 -16.34 -16.38 -40.28
N LEU A 446 -17.03 -15.50 -39.54
CA LEU A 446 -17.18 -15.62 -38.09
C LEU A 446 -17.79 -16.97 -37.68
N ALA A 447 -18.87 -17.39 -38.35
CA ALA A 447 -19.55 -18.65 -38.08
C ALA A 447 -18.64 -19.89 -38.21
N ARG A 448 -17.54 -19.80 -38.96
CA ARG A 448 -16.59 -20.90 -39.22
C ARG A 448 -15.39 -20.91 -38.28
N ILE A 449 -15.07 -19.78 -37.65
CA ILE A 449 -13.89 -19.64 -36.78
C ILE A 449 -14.24 -19.52 -35.30
N GLU A 450 -15.48 -19.18 -34.96
CA GLU A 450 -15.93 -18.94 -33.59
C GLU A 450 -15.80 -20.18 -32.69
N ALA A 451 -16.08 -21.37 -33.23
CA ALA A 451 -15.89 -22.64 -32.52
C ALA A 451 -14.44 -22.89 -32.10
N GLY A 452 -13.47 -22.27 -32.78
CA GLY A 452 -12.04 -22.31 -32.51
C GLY A 452 -11.52 -21.16 -31.65
N GLN A 453 -12.38 -20.38 -30.97
CA GLN A 453 -11.95 -19.20 -30.23
C GLN A 453 -11.07 -19.54 -29.01
N VAL A 454 -10.03 -18.71 -28.83
CA VAL A 454 -9.13 -18.63 -27.68
C VAL A 454 -9.07 -17.17 -27.21
N ASP A 455 -9.49 -16.91 -25.98
CA ASP A 455 -9.42 -15.60 -25.36
C ASP A 455 -8.09 -15.39 -24.64
N VAL A 456 -7.42 -14.27 -24.95
CA VAL A 456 -6.17 -13.83 -24.32
C VAL A 456 -6.50 -12.79 -23.25
N PRO A 457 -6.31 -13.11 -21.96
CA PRO A 457 -6.66 -12.19 -20.88
C PRO A 457 -5.74 -10.95 -20.91
N PRO A 458 -6.30 -9.74 -20.68
CA PRO A 458 -5.49 -8.55 -20.52
C PRO A 458 -4.65 -8.65 -19.25
N LEU A 459 -3.55 -7.91 -19.18
CA LEU A 459 -2.58 -8.02 -18.09
C LEU A 459 -3.17 -7.66 -16.71
N ARG A 460 -4.08 -6.68 -16.66
CA ARG A 460 -4.82 -6.29 -15.43
C ARG A 460 -5.65 -7.41 -14.81
N ASP A 461 -6.08 -8.39 -15.60
CA ASP A 461 -6.89 -9.51 -15.12
C ASP A 461 -6.03 -10.70 -14.64
N ARG A 462 -4.69 -10.57 -14.71
CA ARG A 462 -3.71 -11.58 -14.27
C ARG A 462 -2.47 -10.95 -13.59
N PRO A 463 -2.65 -10.11 -12.56
CA PRO A 463 -1.53 -9.43 -11.90
C PRO A 463 -0.50 -10.40 -11.30
N GLU A 464 -0.89 -11.62 -10.92
CA GLU A 464 0.00 -12.67 -10.42
C GLU A 464 1.02 -13.18 -11.45
N ASP A 465 0.82 -12.91 -12.74
CA ASP A 465 1.76 -13.26 -13.80
C ASP A 465 2.86 -12.21 -14.00
N ILE A 466 2.64 -10.98 -13.54
CA ILE A 466 3.55 -9.84 -13.74
C ILE A 466 4.97 -10.13 -13.20
N PRO A 467 5.18 -10.74 -12.02
CA PRO A 467 6.53 -11.05 -11.57
C PRO A 467 7.30 -12.00 -12.48
N LEU A 468 6.64 -13.04 -13.00
CA LEU A 468 7.23 -14.00 -13.94
C LEU A 468 7.52 -13.35 -15.29
N LEU A 469 6.55 -12.60 -15.81
CA LEU A 469 6.67 -11.84 -17.06
C LEU A 469 7.82 -10.85 -16.99
N ALA A 470 7.92 -10.08 -15.90
CA ALA A 470 8.97 -9.08 -15.74
C ALA A 470 10.37 -9.72 -15.74
N ARG A 471 10.56 -10.83 -15.01
CA ARG A 471 11.83 -11.58 -15.02
C ARG A 471 12.15 -12.16 -16.39
N ALA A 472 11.16 -12.67 -17.12
CA ALA A 472 11.36 -13.20 -18.46
C ALA A 472 11.75 -12.09 -19.45
N MET A 473 11.07 -10.94 -19.39
CA MET A 473 11.35 -9.78 -20.23
C MET A 473 12.74 -9.21 -19.96
N LEU A 474 13.13 -9.03 -18.70
CA LEU A 474 14.46 -8.53 -18.33
C LEU A 474 15.57 -9.48 -18.81
N ARG A 475 15.39 -10.81 -18.64
CA ARG A 475 16.32 -11.79 -19.23
C ARG A 475 16.43 -11.68 -20.74
N GLY A 476 15.31 -11.42 -21.43
CA GLY A 476 15.29 -11.21 -22.88
C GLY A 476 16.03 -9.93 -23.31
N LEU A 477 15.88 -8.85 -22.55
CA LEU A 477 16.58 -7.58 -22.78
C LEU A 477 18.09 -7.75 -22.64
N THR A 478 18.55 -8.43 -21.58
CA THR A 478 19.98 -8.73 -21.35
C THR A 478 20.64 -9.43 -22.55
N ARG A 479 19.97 -10.45 -23.10
CA ARG A 479 20.50 -11.20 -24.25
C ARG A 479 20.61 -10.35 -25.50
N ARG A 480 19.70 -9.40 -25.71
CA ARG A 480 19.69 -8.50 -26.88
C ARG A 480 20.71 -7.39 -26.76
N GLU A 481 20.92 -6.88 -25.55
CA GLU A 481 21.80 -5.74 -25.26
C GLU A 481 23.24 -6.16 -24.90
N GLY A 482 23.54 -7.48 -24.88
CA GLY A 482 24.88 -7.99 -24.56
C GLY A 482 25.33 -7.74 -23.12
N ARG A 483 24.40 -7.49 -22.19
CA ARG A 483 24.71 -7.24 -20.77
C ARG A 483 25.16 -8.52 -20.06
N GLN A 484 26.08 -8.41 -19.09
CA GLN A 484 26.62 -9.56 -18.34
C GLN A 484 25.56 -10.27 -17.47
N ALA A 485 24.58 -9.53 -16.93
CA ALA A 485 23.52 -10.09 -16.09
C ALA A 485 22.17 -9.36 -16.28
N PRO A 486 21.03 -10.03 -16.04
CA PRO A 486 19.74 -9.38 -15.98
C PRO A 486 19.62 -8.42 -14.82
N ALA A 487 18.95 -7.29 -15.05
CA ALA A 487 18.59 -6.38 -13.97
C ALA A 487 17.74 -7.14 -12.94
N THR A 488 18.05 -6.93 -11.67
CA THR A 488 17.27 -7.44 -10.56
C THR A 488 16.16 -6.45 -10.24
N ILE A 489 15.06 -6.96 -9.67
CA ILE A 489 13.92 -6.14 -9.24
C ILE A 489 13.82 -6.27 -7.73
N GLU A 490 13.80 -5.13 -7.03
CA GLU A 490 13.57 -5.09 -5.59
C GLU A 490 12.14 -5.59 -5.25
N PRO A 491 11.94 -6.32 -4.13
CA PRO A 491 10.63 -6.82 -3.73
C PRO A 491 9.50 -5.77 -3.71
N ALA A 492 9.80 -4.53 -3.31
CA ALA A 492 8.82 -3.44 -3.26
C ALA A 492 8.29 -3.04 -4.66
N VAL A 493 9.14 -3.13 -5.69
CA VAL A 493 8.77 -2.77 -7.07
C VAL A 493 7.71 -3.71 -7.64
N TYR A 494 7.75 -5.00 -7.29
CA TYR A 494 6.72 -5.95 -7.76
C TYR A 494 5.31 -5.51 -7.35
N ARG A 495 5.13 -4.93 -6.16
CA ARG A 495 3.83 -4.38 -5.75
C ARG A 495 3.37 -3.26 -6.68
N LEU A 496 4.25 -2.30 -6.98
CA LEU A 496 3.95 -1.19 -7.88
C LEU A 496 3.59 -1.66 -9.29
N LEU A 497 4.28 -2.68 -9.78
CA LEU A 497 3.97 -3.27 -11.09
C LEU A 497 2.61 -4.00 -11.06
N MET A 498 2.29 -4.70 -9.97
CA MET A 498 1.06 -5.49 -9.84
C MET A 498 -0.21 -4.65 -9.61
N THR A 499 -0.07 -3.43 -9.08
CA THR A 499 -1.23 -2.52 -8.83
C THR A 499 -1.56 -1.61 -10.01
N ARG A 500 -0.82 -1.70 -11.12
CA ARG A 500 -1.04 -0.89 -12.33
C ARG A 500 -1.92 -1.63 -13.34
N ASP A 501 -2.73 -0.86 -14.07
CA ASP A 501 -3.71 -1.42 -15.02
C ASP A 501 -3.10 -1.88 -16.36
N TRP A 502 -1.93 -1.38 -16.74
CA TRP A 502 -1.24 -1.73 -18.00
C TRP A 502 -2.16 -1.73 -19.24
N PRO A 503 -2.78 -0.60 -19.63
CA PRO A 503 -3.67 -0.53 -20.79
C PRO A 503 -3.00 -0.98 -22.10
N GLY A 504 -1.68 -0.82 -22.25
CA GLY A 504 -0.91 -1.34 -23.39
C GLY A 504 -0.40 -2.77 -23.19
N ASN A 505 -0.89 -3.47 -22.15
CA ASN A 505 -0.64 -4.88 -21.85
C ASN A 505 0.86 -5.23 -21.75
N LEU A 506 1.27 -6.40 -22.25
CA LEU A 506 2.65 -6.89 -22.20
C LEU A 506 3.63 -5.97 -22.94
N ARG A 507 3.15 -5.24 -23.96
CA ARG A 507 3.96 -4.29 -24.72
C ARG A 507 4.37 -3.11 -23.83
N GLU A 508 3.41 -2.54 -23.12
CA GLU A 508 3.66 -1.44 -22.18
C GLU A 508 4.55 -1.89 -21.02
N LEU A 509 4.26 -3.05 -20.42
CA LEU A 509 5.10 -3.61 -19.35
C LEU A 509 6.56 -3.77 -19.80
N ARG A 510 6.78 -4.29 -21.01
CA ARG A 510 8.13 -4.46 -21.57
C ARG A 510 8.84 -3.13 -21.75
N SER A 511 8.18 -2.14 -22.35
CA SER A 511 8.75 -0.80 -22.55
C SER A 511 9.02 -0.10 -21.22
N PHE A 512 8.17 -0.32 -20.21
CA PHE A 512 8.39 0.19 -18.87
C PHE A 512 9.64 -0.43 -18.22
N LEU A 513 9.75 -1.76 -18.25
CA LEU A 513 10.89 -2.48 -17.68
C LEU A 513 12.21 -2.16 -18.38
N ALA A 514 12.20 -1.97 -19.70
CA ALA A 514 13.37 -1.55 -20.46
C ALA A 514 13.88 -0.18 -19.98
N ARG A 515 12.98 0.80 -19.82
CA ARG A 515 13.32 2.13 -19.26
C ARG A 515 13.84 2.03 -17.83
N ALA A 516 13.15 1.29 -16.97
CA ALA A 516 13.57 1.07 -15.59
C ALA A 516 14.96 0.43 -15.49
N ALA A 517 15.27 -0.54 -16.35
CA ALA A 517 16.57 -1.18 -16.43
C ALA A 517 17.67 -0.29 -17.04
N ALA A 518 17.32 0.71 -17.85
CA ALA A 518 18.26 1.71 -18.36
C ALA A 518 18.62 2.75 -17.28
N GLU A 519 17.65 3.11 -16.43
CA GLU A 519 17.84 4.06 -15.31
C GLU A 519 18.47 3.44 -14.05
N SER A 520 18.82 2.15 -14.10
CA SER A 520 19.39 1.39 -12.98
C SER A 520 20.85 0.99 -13.29
N PRO A 521 21.83 1.90 -13.10
CA PRO A 521 23.23 1.67 -13.51
C PRO A 521 23.93 0.54 -12.76
N ASP A 522 23.48 0.24 -11.53
CA ASP A 522 23.98 -0.87 -10.71
C ASP A 522 23.23 -2.18 -10.94
N GLY A 523 22.35 -2.23 -11.95
CA GLY A 523 21.60 -3.42 -12.32
C GLY A 523 20.44 -3.76 -11.37
N THR A 524 20.03 -2.85 -10.46
CA THR A 524 18.89 -3.09 -9.55
C THR A 524 17.80 -2.05 -9.74
N ILE A 525 16.62 -2.50 -10.19
CA ILE A 525 15.41 -1.68 -10.31
C ILE A 525 14.78 -1.51 -8.92
N ARG A 526 14.78 -0.27 -8.42
CA ARG A 526 14.26 0.11 -7.10
C ARG A 526 12.96 0.91 -7.17
N SER A 527 12.26 1.00 -6.04
CA SER A 527 11.00 1.74 -5.91
C SER A 527 11.11 3.21 -6.34
N GLU A 528 12.22 3.87 -6.03
CA GLU A 528 12.42 5.31 -6.27
C GLU A 528 12.57 5.60 -7.77
N SER A 529 13.28 4.74 -8.50
CA SER A 529 13.42 4.85 -9.97
C SER A 529 12.09 4.59 -10.67
N VAL A 530 11.31 3.62 -10.20
CA VAL A 530 9.97 3.31 -10.73
C VAL A 530 8.97 4.43 -10.45
N ALA A 531 9.05 5.08 -9.27
CA ALA A 531 8.21 6.22 -8.92
C ALA A 531 8.47 7.43 -9.82
N ARG A 532 9.74 7.73 -10.13
CA ARG A 532 10.12 8.79 -11.09
C ARG A 532 9.58 8.52 -12.49
N LEU A 533 9.72 7.28 -12.97
CA LEU A 533 9.14 6.85 -14.25
C LEU A 533 7.61 6.92 -14.30
N GLY A 534 6.95 6.84 -13.13
CA GLY A 534 5.51 6.99 -13.01
C GLY A 534 5.02 8.44 -12.97
N GLN A 535 5.92 9.41 -12.76
CA GLN A 535 5.62 10.85 -12.70
C GLN A 535 6.01 11.61 -13.98
N ALA A 536 6.66 10.96 -14.95
CA ALA A 536 6.93 11.56 -16.25
C ALA A 536 5.60 11.98 -16.92
N PRO A 537 5.49 13.21 -17.47
CA PRO A 537 4.32 13.61 -18.24
C PRO A 537 4.12 12.59 -19.35
N ALA A 538 2.93 11.98 -19.42
CA ALA A 538 2.57 11.21 -20.59
C ALA A 538 2.70 12.15 -21.80
N GLU A 539 3.63 11.88 -22.72
CA GLU A 539 3.62 12.55 -24.01
C GLU A 539 2.21 12.38 -24.61
N PRO A 540 1.59 13.46 -25.10
CA PRO A 540 0.30 13.35 -25.75
C PRO A 540 0.52 12.60 -27.08
N ARG A 541 0.12 11.33 -27.13
CA ARG A 541 0.02 10.62 -28.41
C ARG A 541 -1.41 10.70 -28.94
N PRO A 542 -1.59 11.08 -30.22
CA PRO A 542 -2.89 11.07 -30.87
C PRO A 542 -3.29 9.62 -31.22
N GLY A 543 -4.51 9.24 -30.87
CA GLY A 543 -5.13 7.94 -31.16
C GLY A 543 -6.60 7.93 -30.72
N PRO A 544 -7.47 7.10 -31.30
CA PRO A 544 -8.73 7.52 -31.91
C PRO A 544 -9.86 7.76 -30.91
N VAL A 545 -10.74 8.69 -31.29
CA VAL A 545 -11.93 9.17 -30.57
C VAL A 545 -12.80 8.01 -30.08
N ALA A 546 -12.79 7.76 -28.76
CA ALA A 546 -13.79 6.94 -28.08
C ALA A 546 -14.51 7.84 -27.06
N ASP A 547 -15.65 8.34 -27.51
CA ASP A 547 -16.68 9.11 -26.80
C ASP A 547 -16.21 10.06 -25.69
N GLU A 548 -15.85 11.29 -26.10
CA GLU A 548 -15.50 12.41 -25.20
C GLU A 548 -16.56 12.64 -24.11
N ARG A 549 -17.83 12.30 -24.36
CA ARG A 549 -18.91 12.39 -23.36
C ARG A 549 -18.69 11.40 -22.22
N ALA A 550 -18.40 10.14 -22.53
CA ALA A 550 -18.18 9.10 -21.53
C ALA A 550 -16.96 9.41 -20.65
N TRP A 551 -15.90 9.94 -21.26
CA TRP A 551 -14.69 10.38 -20.55
C TRP A 551 -14.95 11.52 -19.57
N ILE A 552 -15.72 12.54 -19.98
CA ILE A 552 -16.10 13.66 -19.11
C ILE A 552 -17.03 13.18 -17.98
N VAL A 553 -17.97 12.27 -18.25
CA VAL A 553 -18.86 11.71 -17.23
C VAL A 553 -18.10 10.89 -16.19
N ASP A 554 -17.17 10.05 -16.60
CA ASP A 554 -16.33 9.27 -15.67
C ASP A 554 -15.47 10.17 -14.79
N ALA A 555 -14.84 11.19 -15.38
CA ALA A 555 -14.05 12.17 -14.63
C ALA A 555 -14.91 13.00 -13.65
N LEU A 556 -16.13 13.39 -14.04
CA LEU A 556 -17.08 14.03 -13.14
C LEU A 556 -17.44 13.10 -11.98
N ARG A 557 -17.74 11.81 -12.22
CA ARG A 557 -18.05 10.84 -11.15
C ARG A 557 -16.88 10.65 -10.18
N ARG A 558 -15.66 10.47 -10.69
CA ARG A 558 -14.44 10.28 -9.87
C ARG A 558 -14.13 11.49 -8.99
N ASN A 559 -14.42 12.70 -9.47
CA ASN A 559 -14.22 13.93 -8.74
C ASN A 559 -15.49 14.43 -8.05
N ARG A 560 -16.48 13.56 -7.82
CA ARG A 560 -17.75 13.87 -7.12
C ARG A 560 -18.45 15.12 -7.67
N PHE A 561 -18.43 15.28 -9.00
CA PHE A 561 -19.01 16.38 -9.77
C PHE A 561 -18.42 17.76 -9.46
N ARG A 562 -17.26 17.82 -8.80
CA ARG A 562 -16.53 19.06 -8.55
C ARG A 562 -15.81 19.51 -9.82
N ARG A 563 -16.44 20.47 -10.52
CA ARG A 563 -16.02 20.92 -11.87
C ARG A 563 -14.58 21.45 -11.93
N ALA A 564 -14.11 22.14 -10.88
CA ALA A 564 -12.74 22.66 -10.82
C ALA A 564 -11.68 21.55 -10.74
N GLU A 565 -11.93 20.55 -9.89
CA GLU A 565 -11.07 19.38 -9.70
C GLU A 565 -11.13 18.46 -10.92
N THR A 566 -12.32 18.31 -11.51
CA THR A 566 -12.52 17.56 -12.76
C THR A 566 -11.76 18.19 -13.92
N ALA A 567 -11.75 19.52 -14.04
CA ALA A 567 -11.01 20.22 -15.09
C ALA A 567 -9.50 20.01 -14.93
N ALA A 568 -8.98 20.11 -13.71
CA ALA A 568 -7.58 19.82 -13.41
C ALA A 568 -7.22 18.35 -13.69
N PHE A 569 -8.09 17.41 -13.30
CA PHE A 569 -7.93 15.98 -13.54
C PHE A 569 -7.91 15.63 -15.04
N LEU A 570 -8.73 16.31 -15.85
CA LEU A 570 -8.80 16.14 -17.30
C LEU A 570 -7.74 16.94 -18.07
N GLY A 571 -6.94 17.77 -17.39
CA GLY A 571 -6.00 18.69 -18.05
C GLY A 571 -6.68 19.79 -18.88
N LEU A 572 -7.94 20.14 -18.56
CA LEU A 572 -8.73 21.14 -19.27
C LEU A 572 -8.83 22.43 -18.45
N SER A 573 -8.98 23.58 -19.12
CA SER A 573 -9.41 24.80 -18.44
C SER A 573 -10.86 24.66 -17.95
N ARG A 574 -11.22 25.34 -16.85
CA ARG A 574 -12.62 25.34 -16.33
C ARG A 574 -13.63 25.77 -17.39
N LYS A 575 -13.28 26.75 -18.23
CA LYS A 575 -14.10 27.25 -19.35
C LYS A 575 -14.28 26.18 -20.43
N THR A 576 -13.23 25.42 -20.74
CA THR A 576 -13.26 24.33 -21.73
C THR A 576 -14.13 23.18 -21.26
N LEU A 577 -13.99 22.76 -19.99
CA LEU A 577 -14.84 21.73 -19.40
C LEU A 577 -16.32 22.15 -19.42
N TYR A 578 -16.63 23.39 -19.01
CA TYR A 578 -17.99 23.92 -19.01
C TYR A 578 -18.64 23.91 -20.40
N ASN A 579 -17.91 24.36 -21.44
CA ASN A 579 -18.40 24.35 -22.82
C ASN A 579 -18.67 22.92 -23.34
N LYS A 580 -17.82 21.95 -22.97
CA LYS A 580 -18.00 20.55 -23.33
C LYS A 580 -19.17 19.91 -22.58
N MET A 581 -19.30 20.17 -21.27
CA MET A 581 -20.46 19.74 -20.48
C MET A 581 -21.78 20.24 -21.08
N ARG A 582 -21.83 21.51 -21.51
CA ARG A 582 -23.00 22.09 -22.17
C ARG A 582 -23.29 21.45 -23.53
N ARG A 583 -22.25 21.16 -24.33
CA ARG A 583 -22.38 20.48 -25.62
C ARG A 583 -22.97 19.06 -25.48
N TYR A 584 -22.69 18.38 -24.37
CA TYR A 584 -23.13 17.00 -24.12
C TYR A 584 -24.34 16.87 -23.18
N GLY A 585 -24.98 17.99 -22.81
CA GLY A 585 -26.15 17.99 -21.92
C GLY A 585 -25.86 17.54 -20.48
N LEU A 586 -24.68 17.85 -19.95
CA LEU A 586 -24.21 17.43 -18.61
C LEU A 586 -24.24 18.57 -17.57
N THR A 587 -25.06 19.60 -17.81
CA THR A 587 -25.10 20.81 -16.99
C THR A 587 -26.20 20.84 -15.92
N GLU A 588 -27.15 19.90 -15.98
CA GLU A 588 -28.20 19.66 -14.96
C GLU A 588 -27.79 18.59 -13.96
#